data_AF-A0A7J8A1E4-F1
#
_entry.id   AF-A0A7J8A1E4-F1
#
_cell.length_a   1.000
_cell.length_b   1.000
_cell.length_c   1.000
_cell.angle_alpha   90.00
_cell.angle_beta   90.00
_cell.angle_gamma   90.00
#
_symmetry.space_group_name_H-M   'P 1'
#
loop_
_entity.id
_entity.type
_entity.pdbx_description
1 polymer ?
#
loop_
_entity_poly.entity_id
_entity_poly.type
_entity_poly.pdbx_seq_one_letter_code
_entity_poly.pdbx_strand_id
1 'polypeptide(L)'
;MLLSIGMLMLSATQIYTILTVQLFAFLNLLPVEADILAYNFENVSQTFDDLPARFGYRLPAEGLKGFLINSKPENACEPIVPPPLKDNSSGTFIVLIRRLDCNFDIKVLNAQRAGYKAAIVHNVDSDELISMGSNDIGVLKKIDIPSVFIGESSANSLKDEFTYERGGHIILVPEFSLPLEYYLIPFLIIVGICLILIVIFMEMNMMYVPSVWMNMKMEISSESFPVLMLIIASV
;
A
#
# COMPACT_ATOMS: atom_id res chain seq x y z
N MET A 1 12.33 47.87 -1.24
CA MET A 1 13.03 46.64 -0.78
C MET A 1 12.20 45.81 0.21
N LEU A 2 11.66 46.39 1.29
CA LEU A 2 10.83 45.69 2.30
C LEU A 2 9.57 45.00 1.74
N LEU A 3 8.88 45.61 0.78
CA LEU A 3 7.68 45.02 0.14
C LEU A 3 7.98 43.71 -0.62
N SER A 4 9.16 43.62 -1.24
CA SER A 4 9.58 42.45 -2.02
C SER A 4 9.97 41.27 -1.11
N ILE A 5 10.59 41.56 0.04
CA ILE A 5 10.93 40.55 1.05
C ILE A 5 9.66 40.04 1.75
N GLY A 6 8.68 40.91 2.03
CA GLY A 6 7.39 40.50 2.60
C GLY A 6 6.59 39.56 1.68
N MET A 7 6.58 39.83 0.37
CA MET A 7 5.93 38.98 -0.64
C MET A 7 6.60 37.60 -0.78
N LEU A 8 7.93 37.52 -0.62
CA LEU A 8 8.68 36.26 -0.61
C LEU A 8 8.42 35.42 0.66
N MET A 9 8.25 36.05 1.81
CA MET A 9 7.92 35.35 3.06
C MET A 9 6.47 34.82 3.06
N LEU A 10 5.55 35.58 2.45
CA LEU A 10 4.17 35.14 2.19
C LEU A 10 4.12 33.94 1.22
N SER A 11 4.95 33.90 0.18
CA SER A 11 4.97 32.74 -0.73
C SER A 11 5.60 31.50 -0.08
N ALA A 12 6.65 31.66 0.72
CA ALA A 12 7.30 30.55 1.44
C ALA A 12 6.36 29.90 2.46
N THR A 13 5.62 30.71 3.23
CA THR A 13 4.62 30.21 4.17
C THR A 13 3.46 29.52 3.47
N GLN A 14 2.99 30.03 2.32
CA GLN A 14 1.97 29.35 1.53
C GLN A 14 2.45 28.00 0.98
N ILE A 15 3.67 27.94 0.43
CA ILE A 15 4.27 26.69 -0.05
C ILE A 15 4.38 25.67 1.10
N TYR A 16 4.84 26.10 2.28
CA TYR A 16 4.92 25.23 3.46
C TYR A 16 3.55 24.69 3.85
N THR A 17 2.52 25.54 3.91
CA THR A 17 1.16 25.10 4.26
C THR A 17 0.59 24.11 3.24
N ILE A 18 0.77 24.36 1.94
CA ILE A 18 0.32 23.45 0.88
C ILE A 18 1.05 22.11 1.00
N LEU A 19 2.37 22.12 1.21
CA LEU A 19 3.17 20.90 1.38
C LEU A 19 2.73 20.10 2.60
N THR A 20 2.46 20.75 3.74
CA THR A 20 1.97 20.09 4.95
C THR A 20 0.58 19.51 4.78
N VAL A 21 -0.31 20.21 4.07
CA VAL A 21 -1.68 19.73 3.81
C VAL A 21 -1.64 18.56 2.84
N GLN A 22 -0.77 18.59 1.83
CA GLN A 22 -0.65 17.54 0.84
C GLN A 22 0.01 16.27 1.42
N LEU A 23 1.01 16.44 2.30
CA LEU A 23 1.62 15.34 3.06
C LEU A 23 0.60 14.74 4.05
N PHE A 24 -0.15 15.57 4.77
CA PHE A 24 -1.19 15.09 5.68
C PHE A 24 -2.30 14.36 4.94
N ALA A 25 -2.78 14.89 3.82
CA ALA A 25 -3.78 14.22 2.99
C ALA A 25 -3.28 12.85 2.49
N PHE A 26 -2.01 12.77 2.08
CA PHE A 26 -1.39 11.52 1.63
C PHE A 26 -1.22 10.50 2.76
N LEU A 27 -0.86 10.92 3.97
CA LEU A 27 -0.76 10.06 5.15
C LEU A 27 -2.13 9.53 5.61
N ASN A 28 -3.22 10.30 5.41
CA ASN A 28 -4.58 9.88 5.74
C ASN A 28 -5.27 9.06 4.63
N LEU A 29 -4.63 8.90 3.47
CA LEU A 29 -5.10 8.09 2.35
C LEU A 29 -4.62 6.63 2.43
N LEU A 30 -3.97 6.23 3.53
CA LEU A 30 -3.61 4.83 3.75
C LEU A 30 -4.89 3.99 3.84
N PRO A 31 -5.15 3.09 2.88
CA PRO A 31 -6.20 2.12 3.06
C PRO A 31 -5.79 1.25 4.24
N VAL A 32 -6.57 1.28 5.32
CA VAL A 32 -6.58 0.19 6.29
C VAL A 32 -7.44 -0.89 5.63
N GLU A 33 -6.82 -1.70 4.78
CA GLU A 33 -7.54 -2.75 4.06
C GLU A 33 -7.57 -4.03 4.89
N ALA A 34 -8.73 -4.67 4.85
CA ALA A 34 -9.04 -5.89 5.57
C ALA A 34 -8.72 -7.10 4.71
N ASP A 35 -8.14 -8.11 5.35
CA ASP A 35 -7.56 -9.32 4.78
C ASP A 35 -8.63 -10.33 4.32
N ILE A 36 -9.49 -10.80 5.25
CA ILE A 36 -10.65 -11.64 4.97
C ILE A 36 -11.91 -11.04 5.57
N LEU A 37 -12.97 -10.90 4.76
CA LEU A 37 -14.31 -10.48 5.20
C LEU A 37 -15.24 -11.68 5.25
N ALA A 38 -15.75 -12.02 6.43
CA ALA A 38 -16.72 -13.10 6.61
C ALA A 38 -18.10 -12.55 6.94
N TYR A 39 -19.14 -13.13 6.37
CA TYR A 39 -20.54 -12.76 6.56
C TYR A 39 -21.34 -14.01 6.93
N ASN A 40 -22.06 -13.96 8.05
CA ASN A 40 -22.95 -15.05 8.45
C ASN A 40 -24.32 -14.92 7.76
N PHE A 41 -25.23 -15.85 8.06
CA PHE A 41 -26.60 -15.82 7.52
C PHE A 41 -27.42 -14.59 7.95
N GLU A 42 -27.13 -14.04 9.12
CA GLU A 42 -27.77 -12.84 9.68
C GLU A 42 -27.12 -11.53 9.18
N ASN A 43 -26.20 -11.61 8.20
CA ASN A 43 -25.37 -10.50 7.70
C ASN A 43 -24.49 -9.83 8.77
N VAL A 44 -24.19 -10.49 9.88
CA VAL A 44 -23.13 -10.07 10.79
C VAL A 44 -21.80 -10.33 10.10
N SER A 45 -20.94 -9.32 10.08
CA SER A 45 -19.62 -9.40 9.44
C SER A 45 -18.49 -9.42 10.45
N GLN A 46 -17.45 -10.19 10.17
CA GLN A 46 -16.18 -10.16 10.91
C GLN A 46 -15.01 -10.12 9.95
N THR A 47 -13.94 -9.44 10.37
CA THR A 47 -12.69 -9.33 9.62
C THR A 47 -11.61 -10.16 10.28
N PHE A 48 -10.76 -10.82 9.49
CA PHE A 48 -9.67 -11.65 9.97
C PHE A 48 -8.38 -11.35 9.23
N ASP A 49 -7.28 -11.26 9.98
CA ASP A 49 -5.96 -11.04 9.41
C ASP A 49 -5.48 -12.28 8.63
N ASP A 50 -4.83 -12.04 7.49
CA ASP A 50 -4.32 -13.09 6.63
C ASP A 50 -2.94 -12.76 6.02
N LEU A 51 -2.34 -13.76 5.39
CA LEU A 51 -1.07 -13.59 4.67
C LEU A 51 -1.08 -14.43 3.40
N PRO A 52 -0.94 -13.82 2.20
CA PRO A 52 -1.02 -14.54 0.94
C PRO A 52 0.18 -15.47 0.73
N ALA A 53 -0.07 -16.60 0.08
CA ALA A 53 0.98 -17.52 -0.33
C ALA A 53 1.86 -16.93 -1.44
N ARG A 54 3.10 -17.42 -1.53
CA ARG A 54 4.06 -17.07 -2.58
C ARG A 54 3.87 -17.87 -3.87
N PHE A 55 2.74 -18.53 -4.04
CA PHE A 55 2.37 -19.36 -5.19
C PHE A 55 0.88 -19.22 -5.51
N GLY A 56 0.47 -19.71 -6.68
CA GLY A 56 -0.85 -19.41 -7.23
C GLY A 56 -0.93 -18.00 -7.83
N TYR A 57 -2.08 -17.68 -8.42
CA TYR A 57 -2.33 -16.34 -8.93
C TYR A 57 -2.75 -15.38 -7.80
N ARG A 58 -2.62 -14.06 -8.05
CA ARG A 58 -3.03 -13.02 -7.10
C ARG A 58 -4.53 -12.83 -7.09
N LEU A 59 -5.13 -12.62 -5.92
CA LEU A 59 -6.56 -12.33 -5.81
C LEU A 59 -6.97 -11.16 -6.73
N PRO A 60 -8.15 -11.23 -7.35
CA PRO A 60 -8.64 -10.16 -8.21
C PRO A 60 -8.97 -8.91 -7.39
N ALA A 61 -8.97 -7.73 -8.02
CA ALA A 61 -9.13 -6.44 -7.33
C ALA A 61 -10.48 -6.33 -6.58
N GLU A 62 -11.52 -6.97 -7.12
CA GLU A 62 -12.85 -7.06 -6.52
C GLU A 62 -12.95 -8.04 -5.33
N GLY A 63 -11.88 -8.81 -5.06
CA GLY A 63 -11.87 -9.90 -4.10
C GLY A 63 -12.54 -11.17 -4.61
N LEU A 64 -12.25 -12.30 -3.97
CA LEU A 64 -12.84 -13.60 -4.30
C LEU A 64 -13.91 -13.97 -3.28
N LYS A 65 -15.18 -13.76 -3.65
CA LYS A 65 -16.33 -14.21 -2.86
C LYS A 65 -16.56 -15.71 -3.02
N GLY A 66 -16.71 -16.43 -1.90
CA GLY A 66 -17.00 -17.86 -1.91
C GLY A 66 -17.56 -18.41 -0.60
N PHE A 67 -18.00 -19.65 -0.64
CA PHE A 67 -18.49 -20.40 0.52
C PHE A 67 -17.35 -21.19 1.15
N LEU A 68 -17.25 -21.11 2.48
CA LEU A 68 -16.20 -21.78 3.24
C LEU A 68 -16.58 -23.23 3.57
N ILE A 69 -15.69 -24.17 3.26
CA ILE A 69 -15.84 -25.59 3.55
C ILE A 69 -14.61 -26.09 4.32
N ASN A 70 -14.81 -26.82 5.41
CA ASN A 70 -13.71 -27.50 6.09
C ASN A 70 -13.20 -28.66 5.25
N SER A 71 -11.87 -28.75 5.11
CA SER A 71 -11.21 -29.85 4.41
C SER A 71 -11.47 -31.20 5.09
N LYS A 72 -11.62 -32.25 4.29
CA LYS A 72 -11.70 -33.65 4.75
C LYS A 72 -10.80 -34.52 3.87
N PRO A 73 -9.67 -35.04 4.36
CA PRO A 73 -9.10 -34.84 5.69
C PRO A 73 -8.70 -33.37 5.97
N GLU A 74 -8.71 -32.97 7.24
CA GLU A 74 -8.46 -31.56 7.64
C GLU A 74 -7.09 -31.04 7.20
N ASN A 75 -6.08 -31.91 7.17
CA ASN A 75 -4.72 -31.54 6.81
C ASN A 75 -4.48 -31.51 5.29
N ALA A 76 -5.41 -31.98 4.46
CA ALA A 76 -5.30 -32.03 3.00
C ALA A 76 -3.98 -32.65 2.45
N CYS A 77 -3.34 -33.54 3.21
CA CYS A 77 -2.11 -34.21 2.75
C CYS A 77 -2.41 -35.31 1.73
N GLU A 78 -3.62 -35.83 1.76
CA GLU A 78 -4.18 -36.78 0.80
C GLU A 78 -5.29 -36.10 -0.02
N PRO A 79 -5.77 -36.71 -1.14
CA PRO A 79 -6.91 -36.20 -1.88
C PRO A 79 -8.11 -35.93 -0.96
N ILE A 80 -8.65 -34.71 -1.05
CA ILE A 80 -9.74 -34.26 -0.19
C ILE A 80 -11.09 -34.42 -0.89
N VAL A 81 -12.16 -34.45 -0.09
CA VAL A 81 -13.54 -34.49 -0.60
C VAL A 81 -13.82 -33.24 -1.45
N PRO A 82 -14.42 -33.38 -2.65
CA PRO A 82 -14.77 -32.23 -3.50
C PRO A 82 -15.86 -31.36 -2.85
N PRO A 83 -15.99 -30.08 -3.27
CA PRO A 83 -17.05 -29.21 -2.77
C PRO A 83 -18.45 -29.77 -3.13
N PRO A 84 -19.50 -29.39 -2.38
CA PRO A 84 -20.86 -29.81 -2.67
C PRO A 84 -21.26 -29.44 -4.10
N LEU A 85 -21.63 -30.45 -4.90
CA LEU A 85 -22.17 -30.24 -6.24
C LEU A 85 -23.56 -29.61 -6.09
N LYS A 86 -23.70 -28.31 -6.38
CA LYS A 86 -25.01 -27.70 -6.58
C LYS A 86 -25.36 -27.75 -8.05
N ASP A 87 -26.44 -28.47 -8.37
CA ASP A 87 -27.04 -28.44 -9.69
C ASP A 87 -27.35 -26.99 -10.09
N ASN A 88 -26.69 -26.51 -11.15
CA ASN A 88 -26.95 -25.24 -11.85
C ASN A 88 -26.63 -23.92 -11.11
N SER A 89 -25.94 -23.92 -9.98
CA SER A 89 -25.37 -22.69 -9.40
C SER A 89 -23.86 -22.79 -9.24
N SER A 90 -23.15 -21.92 -9.96
CA SER A 90 -21.69 -21.76 -9.95
C SER A 90 -21.22 -21.13 -8.63
N GLY A 91 -21.47 -21.80 -7.50
CA GLY A 91 -20.93 -21.39 -6.23
C GLY A 91 -19.40 -21.53 -6.23
N THR A 92 -18.69 -20.44 -5.96
CA THR A 92 -17.26 -20.49 -5.65
C THR A 92 -17.09 -21.10 -4.27
N PHE A 93 -16.32 -22.17 -4.15
CA PHE A 93 -16.01 -22.80 -2.86
C PHE A 93 -14.54 -22.59 -2.49
N ILE A 94 -14.33 -22.27 -1.23
CA ILE A 94 -13.03 -22.00 -0.62
C ILE A 94 -12.86 -23.01 0.50
N VAL A 95 -11.72 -23.71 0.52
CA VAL A 95 -11.45 -24.75 1.52
C VAL A 95 -10.63 -24.19 2.68
N LEU A 96 -10.98 -24.56 3.91
CA LEU A 96 -10.20 -24.33 5.11
C LEU A 96 -9.39 -25.58 5.47
N ILE A 97 -8.07 -25.45 5.57
CA ILE A 97 -7.12 -26.54 5.75
C ILE A 97 -6.29 -26.30 7.01
N ARG A 98 -6.11 -27.35 7.82
CA ARG A 98 -5.24 -27.33 9.01
C ARG A 98 -3.76 -27.45 8.60
N ARG A 99 -2.89 -26.62 9.18
CA ARG A 99 -1.42 -26.74 9.07
C ARG A 99 -0.91 -28.07 9.67
N LEU A 100 0.36 -28.40 9.36
CA LEU A 100 1.15 -29.58 9.79
C LEU A 100 0.98 -30.81 8.89
N ASP A 101 1.72 -31.88 9.20
CA ASP A 101 1.77 -33.19 8.53
C ASP A 101 2.40 -33.22 7.12
N CYS A 102 2.23 -32.16 6.33
CA CYS A 102 2.83 -32.03 4.99
C CYS A 102 3.03 -30.54 4.61
N ASN A 103 3.76 -30.32 3.51
CA ASN A 103 4.06 -28.99 3.00
C ASN A 103 2.82 -28.25 2.48
N PHE A 104 2.87 -26.90 2.51
CA PHE A 104 1.76 -26.03 2.09
C PHE A 104 1.36 -26.21 0.62
N ASP A 105 2.34 -26.41 -0.25
CA ASP A 105 2.13 -26.63 -1.68
C ASP A 105 1.31 -27.90 -1.98
N ILE A 106 1.58 -29.00 -1.27
CA ILE A 106 0.81 -30.24 -1.39
C ILE A 106 -0.65 -30.04 -0.94
N LYS A 107 -0.86 -29.32 0.17
CA LYS A 107 -2.20 -29.00 0.68
C LYS A 107 -3.03 -28.25 -0.35
N VAL A 108 -2.47 -27.16 -0.89
CA VAL A 108 -3.16 -26.31 -1.86
C VAL A 108 -3.33 -27.01 -3.21
N LEU A 109 -2.36 -27.84 -3.62
CA LEU A 109 -2.49 -28.65 -4.83
C LEU A 109 -3.61 -29.69 -4.71
N ASN A 110 -3.76 -30.34 -3.57
CA ASN A 110 -4.86 -31.29 -3.33
C ASN A 110 -6.22 -30.58 -3.30
N ALA A 111 -6.29 -29.39 -2.72
CA ALA A 111 -7.49 -28.55 -2.79
C ALA A 111 -7.87 -28.19 -4.23
N GLN A 112 -6.90 -27.77 -5.04
CA GLN A 112 -7.11 -27.49 -6.45
C GLN A 112 -7.61 -28.71 -7.22
N ARG A 113 -7.00 -29.88 -6.99
CA ARG A 113 -7.40 -31.14 -7.62
C ARG A 113 -8.82 -31.57 -7.25
N ALA A 114 -9.26 -31.24 -6.04
CA ALA A 114 -10.63 -31.48 -5.59
C ALA A 114 -11.65 -30.48 -6.16
N GLY A 115 -11.20 -29.41 -6.85
CA GLY A 115 -12.07 -28.45 -7.54
C GLY A 115 -12.38 -27.18 -6.75
N TYR A 116 -11.70 -26.92 -5.64
CA TYR A 116 -11.82 -25.64 -4.92
C TYR A 116 -11.19 -24.48 -5.71
N LYS A 117 -11.69 -23.27 -5.48
CA LYS A 117 -11.22 -22.05 -6.19
C LYS A 117 -10.20 -21.24 -5.39
N ALA A 118 -10.13 -21.45 -4.08
CA ALA A 118 -9.08 -20.92 -3.21
C ALA A 118 -8.92 -21.82 -1.99
N ALA A 119 -7.79 -21.66 -1.30
CA ALA A 119 -7.50 -22.38 -0.07
C ALA A 119 -7.06 -21.42 1.04
N ILE A 120 -7.57 -21.64 2.25
CA ILE A 120 -7.15 -20.97 3.46
C ILE A 120 -6.44 -22.01 4.32
N VAL A 121 -5.18 -21.79 4.64
CA VAL A 121 -4.43 -22.65 5.56
C VAL A 121 -4.36 -21.95 6.90
N HIS A 122 -4.81 -22.60 7.96
CA HIS A 122 -4.75 -22.03 9.29
C HIS A 122 -3.65 -22.63 10.14
N ASN A 123 -3.10 -21.80 11.03
CA ASN A 123 -2.14 -22.22 12.02
C ASN A 123 -2.77 -23.14 13.09
N VAL A 124 -1.92 -23.74 13.91
CA VAL A 124 -2.30 -24.64 15.01
C VAL A 124 -1.56 -24.15 16.26
N ASP A 125 -2.28 -24.02 17.37
CA ASP A 125 -1.79 -23.53 18.67
C ASP A 125 -1.14 -22.13 18.63
N SER A 126 -1.44 -21.31 17.61
CA SER A 126 -0.85 -19.96 17.44
C SER A 126 -1.65 -19.10 16.46
N ASP A 127 -1.60 -17.78 16.64
CA ASP A 127 -2.15 -16.78 15.71
C ASP A 127 -1.08 -16.11 14.85
N GLU A 128 0.18 -16.53 14.97
CA GLU A 128 1.27 -16.00 14.14
C GLU A 128 1.06 -16.37 12.67
N LEU A 129 1.10 -15.36 11.79
CA LEU A 129 0.98 -15.54 10.35
C LEU A 129 2.33 -15.97 9.74
N ILE A 130 2.30 -17.00 8.90
CA ILE A 130 3.51 -17.61 8.34
C ILE A 130 3.44 -17.57 6.82
N SER A 131 4.53 -17.09 6.19
CA SER A 131 4.64 -17.03 4.73
C SER A 131 4.67 -18.43 4.14
N MET A 132 3.65 -18.77 3.35
CA MET A 132 3.58 -20.04 2.64
C MET A 132 4.43 -19.99 1.37
N GLY A 133 5.37 -20.93 1.26
CA GLY A 133 6.19 -21.15 0.07
C GLY A 133 6.27 -22.62 -0.31
N SER A 134 6.88 -22.89 -1.46
CA SER A 134 7.22 -24.24 -1.92
C SER A 134 8.71 -24.37 -2.10
N ASN A 135 9.25 -25.53 -1.75
CA ASN A 135 10.65 -25.89 -2.02
C ASN A 135 10.83 -26.57 -3.38
N ASP A 136 9.73 -26.99 -4.04
CA ASP A 136 9.74 -27.69 -5.32
C ASP A 136 9.12 -26.82 -6.41
N ILE A 137 9.98 -26.32 -7.31
CA ILE A 137 9.57 -25.46 -8.44
C ILE A 137 8.58 -26.18 -9.36
N GLY A 138 8.69 -27.51 -9.52
CA GLY A 138 7.81 -28.31 -10.36
C GLY A 138 6.40 -28.45 -9.79
N VAL A 139 6.26 -28.45 -8.46
CA VAL A 139 4.97 -28.41 -7.76
C VAL A 139 4.40 -27.00 -7.77
N LEU A 140 5.23 -25.99 -7.47
CA LEU A 140 4.83 -24.58 -7.43
C LEU A 140 4.15 -24.15 -8.73
N LYS A 141 4.71 -24.53 -9.89
CA LYS A 141 4.15 -24.19 -11.22
C LYS A 141 2.79 -24.83 -11.54
N LYS A 142 2.38 -25.85 -10.77
CA LYS A 142 1.10 -26.54 -10.96
C LYS A 142 -0.02 -25.92 -10.13
N ILE A 143 0.32 -25.08 -9.15
CA ILE A 143 -0.65 -24.41 -8.28
C ILE A 143 -1.13 -23.14 -8.97
N ASP A 144 -2.43 -23.08 -9.19
CA ASP A 144 -3.15 -22.07 -9.97
C ASP A 144 -4.41 -21.60 -9.23
N ILE A 145 -4.48 -21.78 -7.91
CA ILE A 145 -5.51 -21.17 -7.06
C ILE A 145 -4.83 -20.26 -6.03
N PRO A 146 -5.45 -19.12 -5.66
CA PRO A 146 -4.96 -18.26 -4.62
C PRO A 146 -5.08 -18.98 -3.28
N SER A 147 -4.15 -18.69 -2.39
CA SER A 147 -4.21 -19.20 -1.03
C SER A 147 -3.67 -18.21 -0.03
N VAL A 148 -4.24 -18.24 1.16
CA VAL A 148 -3.93 -17.31 2.25
C VAL A 148 -3.76 -18.08 3.55
N PHE A 149 -2.97 -17.52 4.46
CA PHE A 149 -2.66 -18.13 5.75
C PHE A 149 -3.31 -17.33 6.86
N ILE A 150 -3.90 -17.98 7.85
CA ILE A 150 -4.56 -17.32 9.00
C ILE A 150 -4.16 -17.92 10.34
N GLY A 151 -4.42 -17.18 11.42
CA GLY A 151 -4.28 -17.67 12.79
C GLY A 151 -5.28 -18.77 13.17
N GLU A 152 -5.00 -19.49 14.25
CA GLU A 152 -5.89 -20.53 14.77
C GLU A 152 -7.21 -19.96 15.30
N SER A 153 -7.17 -18.84 16.03
CA SER A 153 -8.36 -18.21 16.59
C SER A 153 -9.32 -17.76 15.49
N SER A 154 -8.79 -17.11 14.45
CA SER A 154 -9.53 -16.73 13.24
C SER A 154 -10.17 -17.94 12.57
N ALA A 155 -9.43 -19.04 12.45
CA ALA A 155 -9.95 -20.27 11.86
C ALA A 155 -11.07 -20.89 12.69
N ASN A 156 -10.98 -20.86 14.02
CA ASN A 156 -12.04 -21.35 14.90
C ASN A 156 -13.32 -20.51 14.73
N SER A 157 -13.21 -19.18 14.73
CA SER A 157 -14.36 -18.30 14.42
C SER A 157 -14.96 -18.58 13.04
N LEU A 158 -14.13 -18.76 12.02
CA LEU A 158 -14.59 -19.12 10.66
C LEU A 158 -15.36 -20.45 10.63
N LYS A 159 -14.85 -21.49 11.31
CA LYS A 159 -15.51 -22.80 11.43
C LYS A 159 -16.84 -22.70 12.18
N ASP A 160 -16.84 -21.89 13.23
CA ASP A 160 -17.95 -21.79 14.17
C ASP A 160 -19.05 -20.85 13.72
N GLU A 161 -18.88 -19.98 12.75
CA GLU A 161 -19.94 -19.02 12.41
C GLU A 161 -20.14 -18.82 10.91
N PHE A 162 -19.11 -19.02 10.11
CA PHE A 162 -19.07 -18.55 8.72
C PHE A 162 -18.97 -19.67 7.68
N THR A 163 -19.17 -20.92 8.09
CA THR A 163 -19.18 -22.08 7.18
C THR A 163 -20.41 -22.11 6.28
N TYR A 164 -20.26 -22.74 5.12
CA TYR A 164 -21.33 -22.96 4.14
C TYR A 164 -22.58 -23.61 4.76
N GLU A 165 -22.38 -24.57 5.66
CA GLU A 165 -23.47 -25.30 6.33
C GLU A 165 -24.35 -24.37 7.19
N ARG A 166 -23.76 -23.26 7.68
CA ARG A 166 -24.47 -22.21 8.44
C ARG A 166 -25.00 -21.08 7.57
N GLY A 167 -24.88 -21.19 6.25
CA GLY A 167 -25.29 -20.15 5.29
C GLY A 167 -24.33 -18.95 5.21
N GLY A 168 -23.14 -19.06 5.79
CA GLY A 168 -22.11 -18.01 5.73
C GLY A 168 -21.37 -17.99 4.40
N HIS A 169 -20.79 -16.84 4.06
CA HIS A 169 -19.88 -16.66 2.94
C HIS A 169 -18.73 -15.76 3.32
N ILE A 170 -17.62 -15.88 2.61
CA ILE A 170 -16.42 -15.08 2.84
C ILE A 170 -15.99 -14.40 1.55
N ILE A 171 -15.20 -13.33 1.68
CA ILE A 171 -14.57 -12.60 0.59
C ILE A 171 -13.09 -12.50 0.94
N LEU A 172 -12.24 -13.12 0.11
CA LEU A 172 -10.80 -12.95 0.18
C LEU A 172 -10.45 -11.66 -0.56
N VAL A 173 -9.90 -10.68 0.14
CA VAL A 173 -9.54 -9.39 -0.43
C VAL A 173 -8.04 -9.42 -0.77
N PRO A 174 -7.60 -8.92 -1.93
CA PRO A 174 -6.18 -8.82 -2.20
C PRO A 174 -5.52 -7.82 -1.24
N GLU A 175 -4.36 -8.18 -0.69
CA GLU A 175 -3.48 -7.19 -0.08
C GLU A 175 -3.01 -6.19 -1.14
N PHE A 176 -3.54 -4.97 -1.12
CA PHE A 176 -2.94 -3.86 -1.87
C PHE A 176 -1.79 -3.29 -1.03
N SER A 177 -0.69 -4.06 -0.96
CA SER A 177 0.59 -3.48 -0.59
C SER A 177 1.04 -2.57 -1.74
N LEU A 178 0.66 -1.30 -1.66
CA LEU A 178 1.20 -0.27 -2.54
C LEU A 178 2.73 -0.39 -2.49
N PRO A 179 3.41 -0.70 -3.61
CA PRO A 179 4.84 -0.92 -3.59
C PRO A 179 5.54 0.28 -2.96
N LEU A 180 6.56 0.05 -2.13
CA LEU A 180 7.33 1.13 -1.51
C LEU A 180 7.78 2.18 -2.55
N GLU A 181 8.04 1.73 -3.78
CA GLU A 181 8.35 2.57 -4.94
C GLU A 181 7.28 3.65 -5.23
N TYR A 182 5.99 3.33 -5.10
CA TYR A 182 4.89 4.29 -5.27
C TYR A 182 4.84 5.36 -4.16
N TYR A 183 5.39 5.07 -2.97
CA TYR A 183 5.60 6.07 -1.91
C TYR A 183 6.90 6.86 -2.11
N LEU A 184 7.96 6.20 -2.58
CA LEU A 184 9.27 6.81 -2.76
C LEU A 184 9.29 7.82 -3.92
N ILE A 185 8.61 7.54 -5.02
CA ILE A 185 8.57 8.43 -6.19
C ILE A 185 8.02 9.83 -5.84
N PRO A 186 6.80 10.00 -5.28
CA PRO A 186 6.30 11.31 -4.93
C PRO A 186 7.14 12.01 -3.86
N PHE A 187 7.70 11.25 -2.90
CA PHE A 187 8.65 11.79 -1.92
C PHE A 187 9.92 12.36 -2.59
N LEU A 188 10.54 11.60 -3.50
CA LEU A 188 11.73 12.04 -4.23
C LEU A 188 11.44 13.22 -5.17
N ILE A 189 10.25 13.27 -5.78
CA ILE A 189 9.81 14.42 -6.58
C ILE A 189 9.74 15.68 -5.72
N ILE A 190 9.14 15.59 -4.53
CA ILE A 190 9.06 16.72 -3.59
C ILE A 190 10.46 17.20 -3.21
N VAL A 191 11.35 16.29 -2.80
CA VAL A 191 12.74 16.63 -2.45
C VAL A 191 13.48 17.27 -3.63
N GLY A 192 13.30 16.73 -4.83
CA GLY A 192 13.90 17.26 -6.06
C GLY A 192 13.45 18.69 -6.38
N ILE A 193 12.15 18.97 -6.28
CA ILE A 193 11.61 20.33 -6.49
C ILE A 193 12.18 21.29 -5.44
N CYS A 194 12.24 20.88 -4.16
CA CYS A 194 12.83 21.71 -3.11
C CYS A 194 14.29 22.07 -3.39
N LEU A 195 15.12 21.12 -3.84
CA LEU A 195 16.52 21.37 -4.18
C LEU A 195 16.65 22.32 -5.40
N ILE A 196 15.84 22.14 -6.43
CA ILE A 196 15.82 23.02 -7.60
C ILE A 196 15.46 24.45 -7.20
N LEU A 197 14.45 24.64 -6.34
CA LEU A 197 14.07 25.96 -5.84
C LEU A 197 15.20 26.62 -5.03
N ILE A 198 15.95 25.85 -4.23
CA ILE A 198 17.12 26.35 -3.50
C ILE A 198 18.22 26.79 -4.46
N VAL A 199 18.53 26.01 -5.49
CA VAL A 199 19.55 26.36 -6.49
C VAL A 199 19.14 27.62 -7.26
N ILE A 200 17.89 27.70 -7.73
CA ILE A 200 17.38 28.90 -8.41
C ILE A 200 17.47 30.12 -7.48
N PHE A 201 17.09 29.97 -6.21
CA PHE A 201 17.22 31.06 -5.24
C PHE A 201 18.67 31.49 -5.04
N MET A 202 19.62 30.54 -4.97
CA MET A 202 21.05 30.84 -4.86
C MET A 202 21.59 31.57 -6.09
N GLU A 203 21.24 31.12 -7.30
CA GLU A 203 21.64 31.77 -8.56
C GLU A 203 21.03 33.17 -8.70
N MET A 204 19.75 33.32 -8.38
CA MET A 204 19.08 34.62 -8.40
C MET A 204 19.69 35.57 -7.37
N ASN A 205 20.00 35.10 -6.16
CA ASN A 205 20.67 35.90 -5.15
C ASN A 205 22.10 36.30 -5.59
N MET A 206 22.83 35.38 -6.23
CA MET A 206 24.17 35.65 -6.76
C MET A 206 24.17 36.60 -7.97
N MET A 207 23.11 36.65 -8.77
CA MET A 207 22.96 37.59 -9.88
C MET A 207 22.44 38.97 -9.43
N TYR A 208 21.52 39.03 -8.46
CA TYR A 208 20.90 40.28 -8.01
C TYR A 208 21.77 41.05 -6.99
N VAL A 209 22.54 40.39 -6.14
CA VAL A 209 23.35 41.09 -5.11
C VAL A 209 24.49 41.93 -5.72
N PRO A 210 25.29 41.44 -6.68
CA PRO A 210 26.35 42.23 -7.30
C PRO A 210 25.80 43.33 -8.23
N SER A 211 24.70 43.06 -8.95
CA SER A 211 24.10 44.03 -9.87
C SER A 211 23.43 45.21 -9.13
N VAL A 212 22.76 44.96 -8.01
CA VAL A 212 22.24 46.02 -7.13
C VAL A 212 23.39 46.78 -6.46
N TRP A 213 24.46 46.11 -6.03
CA TRP A 213 25.65 46.78 -5.47
C TRP A 213 26.38 47.66 -6.50
N MET A 214 26.50 47.20 -7.75
CA MET A 214 27.07 48.00 -8.85
C MET A 214 26.17 49.20 -9.21
N ASN A 215 24.86 49.01 -9.31
CA ASN A 215 23.92 50.10 -9.60
C ASN A 215 23.93 51.16 -8.47
N MET A 216 23.96 50.74 -7.21
CA MET A 216 24.03 51.66 -6.07
C MET A 216 25.38 52.41 -6.02
N LYS A 217 26.48 51.78 -6.43
CA LYS A 217 27.79 52.44 -6.54
C LYS A 217 27.86 53.44 -7.71
N MET A 218 27.18 53.17 -8.82
CA MET A 218 27.07 54.13 -9.92
C MET A 218 26.21 55.35 -9.54
N GLU A 219 25.11 55.15 -8.84
CA GLU A 219 24.20 56.22 -8.42
C GLU A 219 24.90 57.16 -7.41
N ILE A 220 25.63 56.62 -6.42
CA ILE A 220 26.46 57.40 -5.48
C ILE A 220 27.57 58.18 -6.21
N SER A 221 28.17 57.61 -7.27
CA SER A 221 29.16 58.33 -8.08
C SER A 221 28.54 59.46 -8.92
N SER A 222 27.31 59.27 -9.41
CA SER A 222 26.61 60.26 -10.24
C SER A 222 26.10 61.46 -9.44
N GLU A 223 25.72 61.28 -8.17
CA GLU A 223 25.29 62.39 -7.29
C GLU A 223 26.47 63.17 -6.69
N SER A 224 27.65 62.55 -6.56
CA SER A 224 28.84 63.23 -6.03
C SER A 224 29.59 64.09 -7.07
N PHE A 225 29.42 63.84 -8.37
CA PHE A 225 30.00 64.64 -9.45
C PHE A 225 29.43 66.07 -9.61
N PRO A 226 28.10 66.32 -9.59
CA PRO A 226 27.55 67.66 -9.75
C PRO A 226 27.76 68.55 -8.52
N VAL A 227 27.81 67.97 -7.31
CA VAL A 227 28.05 68.73 -6.06
C VAL A 227 29.49 69.25 -5.99
N LEU A 228 30.47 68.45 -6.44
CA LEU A 228 31.88 68.88 -6.48
C LEU A 228 32.15 69.95 -7.55
N MET A 229 31.48 69.89 -8.70
CA MET A 229 31.58 70.91 -9.76
C MET A 229 30.96 72.26 -9.37
N LEU A 230 29.87 72.28 -8.58
CA LEU A 230 29.28 73.54 -8.10
C LEU A 230 30.16 74.27 -7.08
N ILE A 231 30.91 73.54 -6.26
CA ILE A 231 31.79 74.12 -5.22
C ILE A 231 33.06 74.72 -5.83
N ILE A 232 33.56 74.18 -6.95
CA ILE A 232 34.77 74.70 -7.61
C ILE A 232 34.46 75.92 -8.50
N ALA A 233 33.23 76.05 -9.00
CA ALA A 233 32.80 77.21 -9.81
C ALA A 233 32.44 78.46 -8.99
N SER A 234 32.53 78.40 -7.65
CA SER A 234 32.13 79.48 -6.73
C SER A 234 33.29 80.06 -5.90
N VAL A 235 34.54 79.82 -6.32
CA VAL A 235 35.78 80.45 -5.80
C VAL A 235 36.47 81.19 -6.93
#